data_AF-A0A0A1XEH3-F1
#
_entry.id   AF-A0A0A1XEH3-F1
#
_cell.length_a   1.000
_cell.length_b   1.000
_cell.length_c   1.000
_cell.angle_alpha   90.00
_cell.angle_beta   90.00
_cell.angle_gamma   90.00
#
_symmetry.space_group_name_H-M   'P 1'
#
loop_
_entity.id
_entity.type
_entity.pdbx_description
1 polymer ?
#
loop_
_entity_poly.entity_id
_entity_poly.type
_entity_poly.pdbx_seq_one_letter_code
_entity_poly.pdbx_strand_id
1 'polypeptide(L)'
;MTINVFIGVVMFAYYHDCDPIKAGLVNKPDKMVPFFVQDIMGHLIGMPGLFISCVFSAALSSMSAMLNSLAGVVYFDYVRPHIKKYHTEARANFIMKIIIVAMGCYCVAGGMMVERFDSILQLVITITGINTGSVVGVFLLGMLVPRTNGKVAVASIVFSILSMFWIIINGQMRAKEGAIRYAPLPSNIEGCAAHNLQVILKSISNTTNDIGLQMLAQGVEEPKVTTAFGSNREFSIYEISFYWYKVIGVSLVWLLAIPLSYIWRRDEADKIDPHLYAPFVRRFIKRSTPVEMEELPLKTPTATEESETNGGTTIPMPENFKNSN
;
A
#
# COMPACT_ATOMS: atom_id res chain seq x y z
N MET A 1 3.57 9.74 -4.58
CA MET A 1 3.08 10.66 -3.53
C MET A 1 3.19 12.11 -3.99
N THR A 2 4.36 12.57 -4.46
CA THR A 2 4.55 13.94 -4.98
C THR A 2 3.54 14.34 -6.06
N ILE A 3 3.33 13.51 -7.10
CA ILE A 3 2.40 13.82 -8.21
C ILE A 3 0.95 14.02 -7.73
N ASN A 4 0.47 13.20 -6.80
CA ASN A 4 -0.90 13.31 -6.28
C ASN A 4 -1.12 14.63 -5.51
N VAL A 5 -0.09 15.10 -4.78
CA VAL A 5 -0.14 16.38 -4.08
C VAL A 5 -0.22 17.53 -5.08
N PHE A 6 0.60 17.49 -6.14
CA PHE A 6 0.54 18.51 -7.20
C PHE A 6 -0.82 18.56 -7.89
N ILE A 7 -1.42 17.41 -8.21
CA ILE A 7 -2.77 17.35 -8.80
C ILE A 7 -3.80 17.98 -7.83
N GLY A 8 -3.72 17.66 -6.53
CA GLY A 8 -4.61 18.25 -5.52
C GLY A 8 -4.48 19.77 -5.41
N VAL A 9 -3.25 20.31 -5.47
CA VAL A 9 -3.00 21.75 -5.45
C VAL A 9 -3.55 22.44 -6.70
N VAL A 10 -3.35 21.86 -7.89
CA VAL A 10 -3.88 22.40 -9.15
C VAL A 10 -5.42 22.41 -9.14
N MET A 11 -6.04 21.33 -8.69
CA MET A 11 -7.48 21.24 -8.55
C MET A 11 -8.03 22.27 -7.55
N PHE A 12 -7.35 22.46 -6.42
CA PHE A 12 -7.73 23.48 -5.44
C PHE A 12 -7.64 24.89 -6.03
N ALA A 13 -6.56 25.21 -6.76
CA ALA A 13 -6.41 26.52 -7.40
C ALA A 13 -7.51 26.78 -8.45
N TYR A 14 -8.01 25.74 -9.12
CA TYR A 14 -9.08 25.86 -10.11
C TYR A 14 -10.49 25.97 -9.47
N TYR A 15 -10.76 25.20 -8.41
CA TYR A 15 -12.07 25.14 -7.74
C TYR A 15 -12.16 25.99 -6.46
N HIS A 16 -11.21 26.89 -6.21
CA HIS A 16 -11.19 27.73 -5.01
C HIS A 16 -12.47 28.58 -4.88
N ASP A 17 -12.93 29.15 -6.00
CA ASP A 17 -14.06 30.09 -6.03
C ASP A 17 -15.42 29.39 -6.27
N CYS A 18 -15.39 28.15 -6.75
CA CYS A 18 -16.56 27.31 -6.95
C CYS A 18 -16.24 25.85 -6.63
N ASP A 19 -16.55 25.45 -5.39
CA ASP A 19 -16.35 24.08 -4.94
C ASP A 19 -17.45 23.13 -5.46
N PRO A 20 -17.13 22.16 -6.34
CA PRO A 20 -18.12 21.24 -6.90
C PRO A 20 -18.71 20.26 -5.87
N ILE A 21 -18.05 20.03 -4.73
CA ILE A 21 -18.57 19.22 -3.64
C ILE A 21 -19.68 20.00 -2.91
N LYS A 22 -19.41 21.26 -2.55
CA LYS A 22 -20.41 22.11 -1.87
C LYS A 22 -21.57 22.50 -2.78
N ALA A 23 -21.32 22.61 -4.08
CA ALA A 23 -22.37 22.84 -5.09
C ALA A 23 -23.25 21.60 -5.35
N GLY A 24 -22.95 20.43 -4.76
CA GLY A 24 -23.75 19.21 -4.91
C GLY A 24 -23.53 18.48 -6.24
N LEU A 25 -22.51 18.85 -7.03
CA LEU A 25 -22.16 18.17 -8.28
C LEU A 25 -21.40 16.86 -8.04
N VAL A 26 -20.67 16.80 -6.93
CA VAL A 26 -19.83 15.65 -6.58
C VAL A 26 -20.16 15.16 -5.18
N ASN A 27 -20.71 13.95 -5.09
CA ASN A 27 -21.15 13.36 -3.81
C ASN A 27 -20.00 12.83 -2.93
N LYS A 28 -18.82 12.56 -3.50
CA LYS A 28 -17.67 11.96 -2.79
C LYS A 28 -16.35 12.57 -3.26
N PRO A 29 -15.39 12.81 -2.34
CA PRO A 29 -14.09 13.38 -2.70
C PRO A 29 -13.31 12.50 -3.69
N ASP A 30 -13.49 11.18 -3.63
CA ASP A 30 -12.82 10.22 -4.52
C ASP A 30 -13.22 10.36 -6.00
N LYS A 31 -14.34 11.03 -6.30
CA LYS A 31 -14.83 11.29 -7.67
C LYS A 31 -14.36 12.62 -8.25
N MET A 32 -13.60 13.41 -7.49
CA MET A 32 -13.17 14.74 -7.90
C MET A 32 -12.23 14.71 -9.10
N VAL A 33 -11.25 13.81 -9.12
CA VAL A 33 -10.23 13.77 -10.19
C VAL A 33 -10.87 13.41 -11.55
N PRO A 34 -11.71 12.36 -11.67
CA PRO A 34 -12.43 12.10 -12.92
C PRO A 34 -13.34 13.26 -13.35
N PHE A 35 -14.02 13.92 -12.40
CA PHE A 35 -14.85 15.08 -12.67
C PHE A 35 -14.03 16.25 -13.24
N PHE A 36 -12.89 16.55 -12.63
CA PHE A 36 -11.98 17.61 -13.08
C PHE A 36 -11.47 17.39 -14.51
N VAL A 37 -11.11 16.15 -14.86
CA VAL A 37 -10.67 15.83 -16.23
C VAL A 37 -11.82 16.00 -17.22
N GLN A 38 -13.03 15.58 -16.86
CA GLN A 38 -14.21 15.75 -17.71
C GLN A 38 -14.57 17.23 -17.89
N ASP A 39 -14.42 18.05 -16.87
CA ASP A 39 -14.70 19.48 -16.90
C ASP A 39 -13.73 20.23 -17.83
N ILE A 40 -12.42 20.00 -17.69
CA ILE A 40 -11.40 20.68 -18.51
C ILE A 40 -11.32 20.10 -19.93
N MET A 41 -11.27 18.78 -20.05
CA MET A 41 -11.00 18.10 -21.32
C MET A 41 -12.27 17.61 -22.03
N GLY A 42 -13.46 17.90 -21.50
CA GLY A 42 -14.74 17.48 -22.07
C GLY A 42 -15.01 18.02 -23.49
N HIS A 43 -14.38 19.14 -23.84
CA HIS A 43 -14.46 19.70 -25.20
C HIS A 43 -13.67 18.88 -26.25
N LEU A 44 -12.69 18.07 -25.82
CA LEU A 44 -11.95 17.18 -26.71
C LEU A 44 -12.59 15.79 -26.73
N ILE A 45 -13.17 15.44 -27.87
CA ILE A 45 -13.79 14.12 -28.08
C ILE A 45 -12.73 13.02 -27.86
N GLY A 46 -13.02 12.08 -26.95
CA GLY A 46 -12.19 10.92 -26.67
C GLY A 46 -11.15 11.09 -25.55
N MET A 47 -10.82 12.32 -25.13
CA MET A 47 -9.80 12.54 -24.09
C MET A 47 -10.23 12.03 -22.69
N PRO A 48 -11.46 12.29 -22.20
CA PRO A 48 -11.93 11.69 -20.94
C PRO A 48 -11.96 10.16 -21.00
N GLY A 49 -12.29 9.59 -22.16
CA GLY A 49 -12.28 8.14 -22.38
C GLY A 49 -10.87 7.56 -22.27
N LEU A 50 -9.89 8.18 -22.94
CA LEU A 50 -8.48 7.80 -22.87
C LEU A 50 -7.96 7.88 -21.43
N PHE A 51 -8.30 8.94 -20.70
CA PHE A 51 -7.92 9.09 -19.29
C PHE A 51 -8.44 7.92 -18.44
N ILE A 52 -9.74 7.60 -18.54
CA ILE A 52 -10.36 6.49 -17.81
C ILE A 52 -9.72 5.16 -18.20
N SER A 53 -9.45 4.92 -19.49
CA SER A 53 -8.74 3.73 -19.96
C SER A 53 -7.33 3.59 -19.38
N CYS A 54 -6.56 4.68 -19.29
CA CYS A 54 -5.24 4.68 -18.66
C CYS A 54 -5.31 4.35 -17.16
N VAL A 55 -6.29 4.91 -16.45
CA VAL A 55 -6.50 4.62 -15.02
C VAL A 55 -6.81 3.14 -14.81
N PHE A 56 -7.72 2.56 -15.60
CA PHE A 56 -8.02 1.13 -15.52
C PHE A 56 -6.81 0.27 -15.86
N SER A 57 -6.05 0.61 -16.91
CA SER A 57 -4.85 -0.12 -17.29
C SER A 57 -3.79 -0.12 -16.17
N ALA A 58 -3.52 1.04 -15.57
CA ALA A 58 -2.58 1.16 -14.45
C ALA A 58 -3.04 0.38 -13.20
N ALA A 59 -4.34 0.42 -12.88
CA ALA A 59 -4.93 -0.32 -11.77
C ALA A 59 -4.85 -1.84 -12.00
N LEU A 60 -5.21 -2.32 -13.19
CA LEU A 60 -5.17 -3.73 -13.57
C LEU A 60 -3.73 -4.27 -13.58
N SER A 61 -2.77 -3.49 -14.06
CA SER A 61 -1.34 -3.86 -14.03
C SER A 61 -0.84 -4.07 -12.60
N SER A 62 -1.17 -3.13 -11.70
CA SER A 62 -0.80 -3.22 -10.28
C SER A 62 -1.50 -4.38 -9.58
N MET A 63 -2.80 -4.58 -9.86
CA MET A 63 -3.58 -5.68 -9.28
C MET A 63 -3.06 -7.05 -9.73
N SER A 64 -2.71 -7.20 -11.01
CA SER A 64 -2.11 -8.42 -11.54
C SER A 64 -0.80 -8.76 -10.84
N ALA A 65 0.09 -7.78 -10.68
CA ALA A 65 1.35 -7.96 -9.97
C ALA A 65 1.12 -8.38 -8.50
N MET A 66 0.21 -7.70 -7.79
CA MET A 66 -0.11 -8.03 -6.39
C MET A 66 -0.70 -9.43 -6.23
N LEU A 67 -1.66 -9.81 -7.06
CA LEU A 67 -2.29 -11.14 -7.00
C LEU A 67 -1.30 -12.25 -7.34
N ASN A 68 -0.43 -12.04 -8.34
CA ASN A 68 0.58 -13.00 -8.73
C ASN A 68 1.65 -13.18 -7.64
N SER A 69 2.16 -12.08 -7.07
CA SER A 69 3.10 -12.15 -5.95
C SER A 69 2.48 -12.80 -4.72
N LEU A 70 1.22 -12.48 -4.40
CA LEU A 70 0.50 -13.11 -3.28
C LEU A 70 0.33 -14.61 -3.50
N ALA A 71 -0.08 -15.04 -4.70
CA ALA A 71 -0.21 -16.45 -5.02
C ALA A 71 1.12 -17.18 -4.91
N GLY A 72 2.22 -16.55 -5.33
CA GLY A 72 3.58 -17.04 -5.13
C GLY A 72 3.92 -17.21 -3.65
N VAL A 73 3.71 -16.17 -2.83
CA VAL A 73 3.97 -16.22 -1.38
C VAL A 73 3.13 -17.31 -0.70
N VAL A 74 1.83 -17.37 -0.97
CA VAL A 74 0.94 -18.41 -0.39
C VAL A 74 1.42 -19.79 -0.81
N TYR A 75 1.77 -19.97 -2.08
CA TYR A 75 2.22 -21.25 -2.59
C TYR A 75 3.57 -21.67 -1.99
N PHE A 76 4.59 -20.80 -2.00
CA PHE A 76 5.94 -21.15 -1.54
C PHE A 76 6.06 -21.21 -0.02
N ASP A 77 5.35 -20.36 0.72
CA ASP A 77 5.50 -20.28 2.19
C ASP A 77 4.53 -21.21 2.92
N TYR A 78 3.32 -21.41 2.39
CA TYR A 78 2.29 -22.20 3.08
C TYR A 78 2.02 -23.54 2.42
N VAL A 79 1.93 -23.61 1.08
CA VAL A 79 1.54 -24.85 0.39
C VAL A 79 2.72 -25.79 0.20
N ARG A 80 3.84 -25.29 -0.34
CA ARG A 80 5.03 -26.07 -0.70
C ARG A 80 5.63 -26.84 0.48
N PRO A 81 5.76 -26.29 1.70
CA PRO A 81 6.30 -27.04 2.83
C PRO A 81 5.42 -28.24 3.26
N HIS A 82 4.13 -28.21 2.93
CA HIS A 82 3.17 -29.25 3.29
C HIS A 82 2.98 -30.31 2.19
N ILE A 83 3.49 -30.10 0.97
CA ILE A 83 3.42 -31.08 -0.12
C ILE A 83 4.68 -31.95 -0.12
N LYS A 84 4.52 -33.28 -0.03
CA LYS A 84 5.63 -34.25 -0.07
C LYS A 84 6.36 -34.24 -1.43
N LYS A 85 7.68 -34.48 -1.37
CA LYS A 85 8.78 -34.56 -2.37
C LYS A 85 8.51 -34.71 -3.89
N TYR A 86 7.34 -35.13 -4.36
CA TYR A 86 7.02 -35.27 -5.79
C TYR A 86 6.13 -34.13 -6.27
N HIS A 87 6.76 -33.03 -6.65
CA HIS A 87 6.08 -31.85 -7.18
C HIS A 87 6.24 -31.78 -8.71
N THR A 88 5.14 -31.64 -9.44
CA THR A 88 5.13 -31.40 -10.90
C THR A 88 4.84 -29.94 -11.19
N GLU A 89 5.62 -29.26 -12.02
CA GLU A 89 5.42 -27.84 -12.42
C GLU A 89 3.97 -27.53 -12.85
N ALA A 90 3.33 -28.45 -13.56
CA ALA A 90 1.92 -28.32 -13.94
C ALA A 90 0.96 -28.19 -12.75
N ARG A 91 1.21 -28.91 -11.65
CA ARG A 91 0.39 -28.83 -10.42
C ARG A 91 0.63 -27.54 -9.64
N ALA A 92 1.88 -27.03 -9.59
CA ALA A 92 2.17 -25.72 -8.99
C ALA A 92 1.39 -24.64 -9.72
N ASN A 93 1.51 -24.61 -11.05
CA ASN A 93 0.84 -23.60 -11.86
C ASN A 93 -0.68 -23.67 -11.73
N PHE A 94 -1.26 -24.88 -11.63
CA PHE A 94 -2.69 -25.03 -11.39
C PHE A 94 -3.11 -24.50 -10.02
N ILE A 95 -2.39 -24.83 -8.95
CA ILE A 95 -2.67 -24.36 -7.60
C ILE A 95 -2.52 -22.84 -7.51
N MET A 96 -1.45 -22.26 -8.06
CA MET A 96 -1.24 -20.82 -8.09
C MET A 96 -2.37 -20.11 -8.85
N LYS A 97 -2.82 -20.64 -9.99
CA LYS A 97 -3.98 -20.10 -10.73
C LYS A 97 -5.26 -20.12 -9.90
N ILE A 98 -5.53 -21.21 -9.15
CA ILE A 98 -6.69 -21.29 -8.25
C ILE A 98 -6.60 -20.21 -7.16
N ILE A 99 -5.43 -20.02 -6.54
CA ILE A 99 -5.22 -18.98 -5.53
C ILE A 99 -5.49 -17.60 -6.12
N ILE A 100 -5.00 -17.31 -7.33
CA ILE A 100 -5.24 -16.02 -8.01
C ILE A 100 -6.74 -15.80 -8.23
N VAL A 101 -7.47 -16.80 -8.72
CA VAL A 101 -8.93 -16.69 -8.95
C VAL A 101 -9.68 -16.48 -7.63
N ALA A 102 -9.35 -17.24 -6.58
CA ALA A 102 -9.97 -17.10 -5.27
C ALA A 102 -9.73 -15.71 -4.66
N MET A 103 -8.50 -15.21 -4.73
CA MET A 103 -8.15 -13.87 -4.26
C MET A 103 -8.78 -12.77 -5.12
N GLY A 104 -8.93 -12.99 -6.43
CA GLY A 104 -9.66 -12.08 -7.32
C GLY A 104 -11.13 -11.96 -6.94
N CYS A 105 -11.80 -13.09 -6.67
CA CYS A 105 -13.18 -13.10 -6.16
C CYS A 105 -13.29 -12.35 -4.81
N TYR A 106 -12.31 -12.55 -3.91
CA TYR A 106 -12.25 -11.82 -2.65
C TYR A 106 -12.11 -10.30 -2.86
N CYS A 107 -11.27 -9.85 -3.80
CA CYS A 107 -11.15 -8.43 -4.15
C CYS A 107 -12.45 -7.83 -4.69
N VAL A 108 -13.20 -8.55 -5.52
CA VAL A 108 -14.51 -8.11 -6.04
C VAL A 108 -15.51 -7.96 -4.90
N ALA A 109 -15.58 -8.94 -3.99
CA ALA A 109 -16.44 -8.86 -2.81
C ALA A 109 -16.07 -7.67 -1.90
N GLY A 110 -14.77 -7.45 -1.68
CA GLY A 110 -14.27 -6.30 -0.92
C GLY A 110 -14.64 -4.96 -1.57
N GLY A 111 -14.62 -4.87 -2.90
CA GLY A 111 -15.01 -3.67 -3.65
C GLY A 111 -16.42 -3.19 -3.33
N MET A 112 -17.38 -4.11 -3.19
CA MET A 112 -18.77 -3.78 -2.80
C MET A 112 -18.86 -3.18 -1.39
N MET A 113 -17.98 -3.59 -0.48
CA MET A 113 -17.93 -3.04 0.88
C MET A 113 -17.31 -1.65 0.91
N VAL A 114 -16.33 -1.38 0.03
CA VAL A 114 -15.59 -0.11 -0.01
C VAL A 114 -16.51 1.08 -0.36
N GLU A 115 -17.61 0.85 -1.08
CA GLU A 115 -18.59 1.91 -1.40
C GLU A 115 -19.25 2.56 -0.17
N ARG A 116 -19.24 1.88 0.99
CA ARG A 116 -19.81 2.42 2.23
C ARG A 116 -18.87 3.34 2.99
N PHE A 117 -17.61 3.45 2.58
CA PHE A 117 -16.65 4.34 3.25
C PHE A 117 -16.73 5.76 2.69
N ASP A 118 -16.50 6.73 3.59
CA ASP A 118 -16.52 8.16 3.28
C ASP A 118 -15.24 8.62 2.58
N SER A 119 -14.09 8.04 2.93
CA SER A 119 -12.80 8.29 2.28
C SER A 119 -12.02 6.99 2.09
N ILE A 120 -11.87 6.56 0.84
CA ILE A 120 -11.13 5.35 0.48
C ILE A 120 -9.61 5.58 0.70
N LEU A 121 -9.13 6.76 0.34
CA LEU A 121 -7.71 7.12 0.45
C LEU A 121 -7.23 7.05 1.92
N GLN A 122 -8.01 7.58 2.85
CA GLN A 122 -7.66 7.53 4.27
C GLN A 122 -7.57 6.09 4.78
N LEU A 123 -8.53 5.25 4.40
CA LEU A 123 -8.57 3.84 4.79
C LEU A 123 -7.35 3.07 4.27
N VAL A 124 -7.05 3.21 2.98
CA VAL A 124 -5.92 2.51 2.35
C VAL A 124 -4.59 2.92 2.99
N ILE A 125 -4.35 4.23 3.17
CA ILE A 125 -3.09 4.70 3.75
C ILE A 125 -2.94 4.27 5.21
N THR A 126 -4.04 4.24 5.96
CA THR A 126 -4.04 3.78 7.34
C THR A 126 -3.68 2.30 7.43
N ILE A 127 -4.40 1.43 6.72
CA ILE A 127 -4.18 -0.04 6.76
C ILE A 127 -2.79 -0.41 6.23
N THR A 128 -2.41 0.14 5.07
CA THR A 128 -1.06 -0.09 4.52
C THR A 128 0.01 0.50 5.43
N GLY A 129 -0.27 1.61 6.10
CA GLY A 129 0.65 2.27 7.02
C GLY A 129 1.10 1.37 8.18
N ILE A 130 0.16 0.67 8.82
CA ILE A 130 0.41 -0.25 9.94
C ILE A 130 1.36 -1.39 9.51
N ASN A 131 1.00 -2.05 8.41
CA ASN A 131 1.74 -3.21 7.91
C ASN A 131 3.11 -2.81 7.37
N THR A 132 3.17 -1.82 6.48
CA THR A 132 4.43 -1.37 5.88
C THR A 132 5.37 -0.78 6.94
N GLY A 133 4.88 0.01 7.90
CA GLY A 133 5.72 0.58 8.95
C GLY A 133 6.39 -0.49 9.80
N SER A 134 5.64 -1.52 10.21
CA SER A 134 6.17 -2.61 11.05
C SER A 134 7.18 -3.48 10.29
N VAL A 135 6.89 -3.84 9.04
CA VAL A 135 7.80 -4.64 8.18
C VAL A 135 9.08 -3.88 7.87
N VAL A 136 8.99 -2.60 7.48
CA VAL A 136 10.16 -1.76 7.23
C VAL A 136 10.97 -1.59 8.51
N GLY A 137 10.31 -1.41 9.67
CA GLY A 137 10.97 -1.29 10.96
C GLY A 137 11.85 -2.48 11.29
N VAL A 138 11.33 -3.70 11.13
CA VAL A 138 12.10 -4.93 11.39
C VAL A 138 13.15 -5.21 10.31
N PHE A 139 12.87 -4.90 9.05
CA PHE A 139 13.87 -5.04 7.99
C PHE A 139 15.08 -4.13 8.23
N LEU A 140 14.83 -2.87 8.58
CA LEU A 140 15.88 -1.92 8.98
C LEU A 140 16.61 -2.39 10.24
N LEU A 141 15.88 -2.90 11.23
CA LEU A 141 16.47 -3.48 12.45
C LEU A 141 17.43 -4.63 12.11
N GLY A 142 17.02 -5.55 11.24
CA GLY A 142 17.85 -6.68 10.80
C GLY A 142 19.12 -6.25 10.06
N MET A 143 19.05 -5.19 9.25
CA MET A 143 20.22 -4.67 8.52
C MET A 143 21.16 -3.80 9.38
N LEU A 144 20.62 -3.12 10.40
CA LEU A 144 21.32 -2.09 11.17
C LEU A 144 21.80 -2.56 12.54
N VAL A 145 21.10 -3.51 13.17
CA VAL A 145 21.37 -3.97 14.53
C VAL A 145 21.81 -5.46 14.51
N PRO A 146 23.12 -5.76 14.55
CA PRO A 146 23.63 -7.13 14.46
C PRO A 146 23.28 -8.00 15.68
N ARG A 147 22.84 -7.36 16.77
CA ARG A 147 22.55 -8.00 18.06
C ARG A 147 21.12 -8.54 18.15
N THR A 148 20.25 -8.22 17.21
CA THR A 148 18.83 -8.61 17.26
C THR A 148 18.63 -10.09 16.93
N ASN A 149 17.82 -10.78 17.72
CA ASN A 149 17.39 -12.17 17.52
C ASN A 149 16.00 -12.20 16.84
N GLY A 150 15.68 -13.27 16.11
CA GLY A 150 14.36 -13.52 15.53
C GLY A 150 13.21 -13.45 16.54
N LYS A 151 13.42 -13.90 17.79
CA LYS A 151 12.42 -13.76 18.87
C LYS A 151 12.08 -12.30 19.17
N VAL A 152 13.10 -11.43 19.22
CA VAL A 152 12.94 -9.99 19.46
C VAL A 152 12.25 -9.33 18.27
N ALA A 153 12.61 -9.72 17.04
CA ALA A 153 11.97 -9.23 15.84
C ALA A 153 10.46 -9.52 15.85
N VAL A 154 10.04 -10.76 16.10
CA VAL A 154 8.62 -11.13 16.17
C VAL A 154 7.89 -10.37 17.27
N ALA A 155 8.47 -10.31 18.48
CA ALA A 155 7.86 -9.57 19.60
C ALA A 155 7.63 -8.08 19.28
N SER A 156 8.59 -7.44 18.61
CA SER A 156 8.51 -6.02 18.21
C SER A 156 7.45 -5.77 17.13
N ILE A 157 7.25 -6.69 16.18
CA ILE A 157 6.18 -6.59 15.17
C ILE A 157 4.82 -6.64 15.84
N VAL A 158 4.60 -7.64 16.70
CA VAL A 158 3.32 -7.83 17.38
C VAL A 158 2.98 -6.61 18.24
N PHE A 159 3.96 -6.09 19.00
CA PHE A 159 3.77 -4.88 19.79
C PHE A 159 3.43 -3.65 18.95
N SER A 160 4.14 -3.44 17.83
CA SER A 160 3.88 -2.34 16.91
C SER A 160 2.46 -2.41 16.34
N ILE A 161 2.03 -3.59 15.86
CA ILE A 161 0.70 -3.79 15.28
C ILE A 161 -0.40 -3.55 16.32
N LEU A 162 -0.27 -4.11 17.53
CA LEU A 162 -1.26 -3.92 18.60
C LEU A 162 -1.37 -2.47 19.05
N SER A 163 -0.22 -1.80 19.23
CA SER A 163 -0.19 -0.39 19.62
C SER A 163 -0.78 0.51 18.53
N MET A 164 -0.47 0.25 17.27
CA MET A 164 -1.05 0.95 16.12
C MET A 164 -2.57 0.74 16.04
N PHE A 165 -3.03 -0.50 16.21
CA PHE A 165 -4.45 -0.83 16.20
C PHE A 165 -5.20 -0.09 17.31
N TRP A 166 -4.61 -0.04 18.51
CA TRP A 166 -5.14 0.74 19.63
C TRP A 166 -5.24 2.25 19.31
N ILE A 167 -4.16 2.86 18.80
CA ILE A 167 -4.14 4.30 18.45
C ILE A 167 -5.19 4.61 17.39
N ILE A 168 -5.31 3.77 16.36
CA ILE A 168 -6.22 4.00 15.23
C ILE A 168 -7.67 3.83 15.66
N ILE A 169 -8.02 2.79 16.43
CA ILE A 169 -9.40 2.61 16.92
C ILE A 169 -9.82 3.81 17.76
N ASN A 170 -8.98 4.22 18.73
CA ASN A 170 -9.27 5.37 19.57
C ASN A 170 -9.37 6.66 18.74
N GLY A 171 -8.51 6.86 17.74
CA GLY A 171 -8.60 7.98 16.82
C GLY A 171 -9.88 7.99 15.99
N GLN A 172 -10.31 6.84 15.47
CA GLN A 172 -11.54 6.70 14.70
C GLN A 172 -12.78 6.89 15.57
N MET A 173 -12.79 6.40 16.80
CA MET A 173 -13.89 6.64 17.76
C MET A 173 -14.07 8.13 18.03
N ARG A 174 -12.97 8.84 18.33
CA ARG A 174 -13.01 10.28 18.60
C ARG A 174 -13.33 11.12 17.37
N ALA A 175 -12.96 10.65 16.17
CA ALA A 175 -13.36 11.28 14.92
C ALA A 175 -14.88 11.15 14.69
N LYS A 176 -15.47 9.97 14.96
CA LYS A 176 -16.92 9.74 14.84
C LYS A 176 -17.75 10.53 15.84
N GLU A 177 -17.23 10.75 17.04
CA GLU A 177 -17.85 11.60 18.08
C GLU A 177 -17.86 13.09 17.72
N GLY A 178 -17.33 13.47 16.54
CA GLY A 178 -17.29 14.86 16.08
C GLY A 178 -16.23 15.70 16.79
N ALA A 179 -15.41 15.08 17.66
CA ALA A 179 -14.31 15.77 18.31
C ALA A 179 -13.25 16.16 17.28
N ILE A 180 -12.98 15.38 16.24
CA ILE A 180 -11.93 15.67 15.24
C ILE A 180 -12.58 15.88 13.87
N ARG A 181 -12.81 17.15 13.49
CA ARG A 181 -13.17 17.52 12.11
C ARG A 181 -11.93 18.12 11.43
N TYR A 182 -11.42 17.40 10.44
CA TYR A 182 -10.49 17.98 9.48
C TYR A 182 -11.30 18.90 8.57
N ALA A 183 -11.21 20.21 8.81
CA ALA A 183 -11.84 21.17 7.93
C ALA A 183 -11.16 21.08 6.55
N PRO A 184 -11.90 20.87 5.45
CA PRO A 184 -11.32 21.02 4.12
C PRO A 184 -10.76 22.44 3.97
N LEU A 185 -9.79 22.63 3.06
CA LEU A 185 -9.29 23.96 2.75
C LEU A 185 -10.46 24.91 2.44
N PRO A 186 -10.40 26.18 2.87
CA PRO A 186 -11.48 27.13 2.66
C PRO A 186 -11.73 27.26 1.16
N SER A 187 -13.00 27.08 0.78
CA SER A 187 -13.48 27.14 -0.59
C SER A 187 -14.81 27.88 -0.61
N ASN A 188 -15.01 28.74 -1.59
CA ASN A 188 -16.22 29.55 -1.72
C ASN A 188 -17.17 28.96 -2.77
N ILE A 189 -18.44 29.38 -2.69
CA ILE A 189 -19.50 28.99 -3.64
C ILE A 189 -19.97 30.22 -4.44
N GLU A 190 -19.48 31.41 -4.09
CA GLU A 190 -19.90 32.69 -4.68
C GLU A 190 -19.57 32.77 -6.18
N GLY A 191 -18.51 32.10 -6.64
CA GLY A 191 -18.13 32.03 -8.05
C GLY A 191 -18.97 31.04 -8.88
N CYS A 192 -19.75 30.15 -8.27
CA CYS A 192 -20.52 29.13 -8.99
C CYS A 192 -21.69 29.69 -9.81
N ALA A 193 -22.16 30.91 -9.51
CA ALA A 193 -23.25 31.55 -10.25
C ALA A 193 -22.84 31.97 -11.68
N ALA A 194 -21.55 32.23 -11.93
CA ALA A 194 -21.03 32.64 -13.24
C ALA A 194 -20.91 31.47 -14.24
N HIS A 195 -20.82 30.23 -13.75
CA HIS A 195 -20.53 29.04 -14.55
C HIS A 195 -21.79 28.31 -15.04
N ASN A 196 -22.84 29.02 -15.51
CA ASN A 196 -24.09 28.44 -16.05
C ASN A 196 -24.71 27.28 -15.24
N LEU A 197 -24.43 27.20 -13.93
CA LEU A 197 -24.87 26.13 -13.04
C LEU A 197 -26.28 26.40 -12.46
N GLN A 198 -26.96 27.39 -13.01
CA GLN A 198 -28.33 27.75 -12.63
C GLN A 198 -29.36 26.75 -13.20
N VAL A 199 -29.02 25.98 -14.24
CA VAL A 199 -29.96 25.02 -14.87
C VAL A 199 -30.14 23.74 -14.02
N ILE A 200 -29.12 23.34 -13.24
CA ILE A 200 -29.19 22.15 -12.37
C ILE A 200 -29.77 22.52 -10.98
N LEU A 201 -29.44 23.71 -10.44
CA LEU A 201 -30.04 24.16 -9.18
C LEU A 201 -31.53 24.49 -9.32
N LYS A 202 -31.96 25.02 -10.47
CA LYS A 202 -33.37 25.37 -10.72
C LYS A 202 -34.29 24.16 -10.93
N SER A 203 -33.75 22.99 -11.30
CA SER A 203 -34.52 21.74 -11.35
C SER A 203 -34.68 21.09 -9.97
N ILE A 204 -33.84 21.44 -8.99
CA ILE A 204 -33.97 21.02 -7.58
C ILE A 204 -34.90 21.98 -6.81
N SER A 205 -34.84 23.28 -7.09
CA SER A 205 -35.63 24.30 -6.37
C SER A 205 -37.14 24.23 -6.65
N ASN A 206 -37.57 23.61 -7.76
CA ASN A 206 -39.00 23.49 -8.07
C ASN A 206 -39.75 22.47 -7.16
N THR A 207 -39.05 21.79 -6.24
CA THR A 207 -39.65 20.78 -5.35
C THR A 207 -39.66 21.17 -3.87
N THR A 208 -39.17 22.35 -3.47
CA THR A 208 -39.24 22.77 -2.05
C THR A 208 -39.63 24.24 -1.93
N ASN A 209 -40.95 24.46 -1.88
CA ASN A 209 -41.49 25.61 -1.19
C ASN A 209 -41.27 25.43 0.31
N ASP A 210 -40.89 26.53 0.97
CA ASP A 210 -40.89 26.76 2.41
C ASP A 210 -39.87 25.98 3.25
N ILE A 211 -38.90 26.71 3.83
CA ILE A 211 -38.70 26.86 5.28
C ILE A 211 -37.75 28.04 5.48
N GLY A 212 -38.27 29.09 6.12
CA GLY A 212 -37.55 30.31 6.45
C GLY A 212 -36.36 30.08 7.39
N LEU A 213 -35.29 30.83 7.13
CA LEU A 213 -34.09 30.91 7.93
C LEU A 213 -34.35 31.73 9.21
N GLN A 214 -34.73 31.04 10.30
CA GLN A 214 -34.72 31.63 11.64
C GLN A 214 -33.35 31.35 12.30
N MET A 215 -32.43 32.30 12.19
CA MET A 215 -31.17 32.30 12.94
C MET A 215 -31.45 32.60 14.42
N LEU A 216 -31.50 31.56 15.24
CA LEU A 216 -31.37 31.71 16.69
C LEU A 216 -29.89 31.65 17.07
N ALA A 217 -29.38 32.81 17.50
CA ALA A 217 -28.13 32.93 18.23
C ALA A 217 -28.26 32.21 19.59
N GLN A 218 -27.89 30.94 19.65
CA GLN A 218 -27.51 30.27 20.87
C GLN A 218 -25.99 30.08 20.84
N GLY A 219 -25.31 30.44 21.93
CA GLY A 219 -23.86 30.32 22.06
C GLY A 219 -23.40 28.89 21.76
N VAL A 220 -22.87 28.69 20.57
CA VAL A 220 -22.20 27.46 20.17
C VAL A 220 -20.75 27.65 20.58
N GLU A 221 -20.31 26.88 21.59
CA GLU A 221 -18.89 26.66 21.85
C GLU A 221 -18.22 26.35 20.51
N GLU A 222 -17.26 27.16 20.06
CA GLU A 222 -16.66 26.98 18.74
C GLU A 222 -16.25 25.51 18.58
N PRO A 223 -16.68 24.83 17.51
CA PRO A 223 -16.29 23.45 17.31
C PRO A 223 -14.76 23.42 17.28
N LYS A 224 -14.16 22.66 18.19
CA LYS A 224 -12.70 22.55 18.27
C LYS A 224 -12.19 21.88 16.98
N VAL A 225 -11.78 22.70 16.01
CA VAL A 225 -11.35 22.27 14.68
C VAL A 225 -9.84 22.35 14.53
N THR A 226 -9.28 21.38 13.80
CA THR A 226 -7.89 21.42 13.34
C THR A 226 -7.93 21.85 11.88
N THR A 227 -7.44 23.05 11.59
CA THR A 227 -7.36 23.60 10.23
C THR A 227 -5.94 23.44 9.68
N ALA A 228 -5.77 23.63 8.38
CA ALA A 228 -4.45 23.66 7.75
C ALA A 228 -3.51 24.75 8.30
N PHE A 229 -4.05 25.77 8.98
CA PHE A 229 -3.34 26.97 9.43
C PHE A 229 -3.21 27.10 10.95
N GLY A 230 -3.83 26.19 11.72
CA GLY A 230 -3.79 26.22 13.18
C GLY A 230 -4.76 25.24 13.82
N SER A 231 -4.45 24.86 15.07
CA SER A 231 -5.32 24.05 15.93
C SER A 231 -5.56 24.79 17.23
N ASN A 232 -6.84 24.97 17.61
CA ASN A 232 -7.23 25.56 18.90
C ASN A 232 -7.30 24.51 20.02
N ARG A 233 -6.46 23.45 19.96
CA ARG A 233 -6.49 22.31 20.89
C ARG A 233 -5.10 21.90 21.39
N GLU A 234 -5.07 21.32 22.59
CA GLU A 234 -3.90 20.60 23.09
C GLU A 234 -3.53 19.41 22.18
N PHE A 235 -2.24 19.22 21.95
CA PHE A 235 -1.69 18.15 21.11
C PHE A 235 -2.18 16.78 21.57
N SER A 236 -2.94 16.08 20.73
CA SER A 236 -3.40 14.72 20.97
C SER A 236 -2.78 13.74 19.98
N ILE A 237 -2.20 12.64 20.48
CA ILE A 237 -1.64 11.55 19.66
C ILE A 237 -2.65 10.97 18.66
N TYR A 238 -3.95 11.09 18.96
CA TYR A 238 -5.05 10.58 18.14
C TYR A 238 -5.39 11.46 16.93
N GLU A 239 -4.83 12.67 16.83
CA GLU A 239 -5.04 13.62 15.73
C GLU A 239 -3.88 13.62 14.70
N ILE A 240 -2.90 12.75 14.88
CA ILE A 240 -1.76 12.64 13.97
C ILE A 240 -2.25 12.22 12.58
N SER A 241 -1.78 12.92 11.54
CA SER A 241 -2.15 12.60 10.16
C SER A 241 -1.80 11.14 9.83
N PHE A 242 -2.72 10.46 9.13
CA PHE A 242 -2.58 9.06 8.72
C PHE A 242 -1.29 8.76 7.92
N TYR A 243 -0.66 9.77 7.33
CA TYR A 243 0.66 9.66 6.70
C TYR A 243 1.80 9.31 7.66
N TRP A 244 1.73 9.77 8.92
CA TRP A 244 2.76 9.55 9.93
C TRP A 244 2.70 8.15 10.55
N TYR A 245 1.63 7.39 10.34
CA TYR A 245 1.50 6.04 10.89
C TYR A 245 2.62 5.09 10.44
N LYS A 246 3.17 5.28 9.24
CA LYS A 246 4.35 4.54 8.78
C LYS A 246 5.57 4.79 9.68
N VAL A 247 5.83 6.05 9.99
CA VAL A 247 6.98 6.46 10.80
C VAL A 247 6.78 6.00 12.24
N ILE A 248 5.59 6.18 12.80
CA ILE A 248 5.30 5.75 14.17
C ILE A 248 5.42 4.22 14.29
N GLY A 249 4.95 3.46 13.30
CA GLY A 249 5.13 2.01 13.26
C GLY A 249 6.60 1.59 13.30
N VAL A 250 7.46 2.23 12.49
CA VAL A 250 8.92 2.00 12.54
C VAL A 250 9.48 2.35 13.92
N SER A 251 9.12 3.50 14.46
CA SER A 251 9.59 3.96 15.76
C SER A 251 9.20 3.02 16.90
N LEU A 252 7.97 2.48 16.91
CA LEU A 252 7.50 1.53 17.92
C LEU A 252 8.26 0.22 17.88
N VAL A 253 8.55 -0.30 16.67
CA VAL A 253 9.40 -1.48 16.50
C VAL A 253 10.76 -1.24 17.13
N TRP A 254 11.40 -0.10 16.85
CA TRP A 254 12.73 0.22 17.35
C TRP A 254 12.75 0.46 18.85
N LEU A 255 11.73 1.13 19.38
CA LEU A 255 11.58 1.43 20.80
C LEU A 255 11.55 0.14 21.63
N LEU A 256 10.86 -0.90 21.16
CA LEU A 256 10.84 -2.19 21.85
C LEU A 256 12.06 -3.04 21.52
N ALA A 257 12.47 -3.09 20.25
CA ALA A 257 13.52 -4.00 19.81
C ALA A 257 14.89 -3.69 20.39
N ILE A 258 15.25 -2.42 20.58
CA ILE A 258 16.57 -2.04 21.10
C ILE A 258 16.75 -2.54 22.55
N PRO A 259 15.87 -2.22 23.52
CA PRO A 259 15.94 -2.75 24.87
C PRO A 259 15.89 -4.28 24.92
N LEU A 260 14.97 -4.90 24.18
CA LEU A 260 14.83 -6.36 24.18
C LEU A 260 16.06 -7.05 23.58
N SER A 261 16.79 -6.42 22.67
CA SER A 261 18.05 -6.95 22.13
C SER A 261 19.19 -6.93 23.16
N TYR A 262 19.09 -6.15 24.25
CA TYR A 262 20.04 -6.21 25.37
C TYR A 262 19.68 -7.30 26.38
N ILE A 263 18.38 -7.57 26.56
CA ILE A 263 17.85 -8.54 27.52
C ILE A 263 17.92 -9.97 26.95
N TRP A 264 17.38 -10.18 25.75
CA TRP A 264 17.47 -11.44 25.04
C TRP A 264 18.77 -11.49 24.24
N ARG A 265 19.80 -12.08 24.87
CA ARG A 265 21.06 -12.37 24.18
C ARG A 265 20.81 -13.37 23.06
N ARG A 266 21.50 -13.16 21.94
CA ARG A 266 21.44 -14.03 20.76
C ARG A 266 21.99 -15.42 21.10
N ASP A 267 21.33 -16.46 20.61
CA ASP A 267 21.75 -17.85 20.79
C ASP A 267 23.04 -18.07 19.95
N GLU A 268 24.07 -18.73 20.52
CA GLU A 268 25.38 -18.91 19.85
C GLU A 268 25.30 -19.77 18.57
N ALA A 269 24.20 -20.51 18.39
CA ALA A 269 23.95 -21.34 17.21
C ALA A 269 23.55 -20.54 15.95
N ASP A 270 23.18 -19.26 16.09
CA ASP A 270 22.74 -18.43 14.96
C ASP A 270 23.93 -17.92 14.15
N LYS A 271 24.34 -18.68 13.12
CA LYS A 271 25.38 -18.27 12.16
C LYS A 271 24.99 -16.94 11.50
N ILE A 272 25.95 -16.02 11.40
CA ILE A 272 25.77 -14.68 10.82
C ILE A 272 26.38 -14.65 9.43
N ASP A 273 25.58 -14.34 8.41
CA ASP A 273 26.10 -13.97 7.09
C ASP A 273 26.38 -12.45 7.06
N PRO A 274 27.66 -12.03 7.00
CA PRO A 274 28.01 -10.61 7.01
C PRO A 274 27.46 -9.83 5.80
N HIS A 275 27.07 -10.54 4.74
CA HIS A 275 26.53 -9.95 3.52
C HIS A 275 25.12 -9.37 3.69
N LEU A 276 24.34 -9.84 4.68
CA LEU A 276 22.99 -9.35 4.96
C LEU A 276 22.96 -7.95 5.63
N TYR A 277 24.09 -7.52 6.21
CA TYR A 277 24.19 -6.26 6.93
C TYR A 277 24.62 -5.10 6.04
N ALA A 278 24.20 -3.89 6.42
CA ALA A 278 24.62 -2.66 5.77
C ALA A 278 26.16 -2.49 5.84
N PRO A 279 26.80 -1.93 4.81
CA PRO A 279 28.27 -1.93 4.67
C PRO A 279 29.01 -1.25 5.83
N PHE A 280 28.39 -0.27 6.50
CA PHE A 280 28.96 0.38 7.68
C PHE A 280 28.87 -0.49 8.95
N VAL A 281 27.84 -1.34 9.06
CA VAL A 281 27.67 -2.27 10.19
C VAL A 281 28.62 -3.45 10.08
N ARG A 282 28.99 -3.86 8.86
CA ARG A 282 29.94 -4.96 8.62
C ARG A 282 31.30 -4.74 9.31
N ARG A 283 31.71 -3.49 9.53
CA ARG A 283 32.96 -3.15 10.25
C ARG A 283 32.91 -3.56 11.72
N PHE A 284 31.73 -3.66 12.31
CA PHE A 284 31.50 -4.00 13.72
C PHE A 284 31.19 -5.48 13.94
N ILE A 285 31.07 -6.27 12.86
CA ILE A 285 30.83 -7.71 12.93
C ILE A 285 32.16 -8.44 12.72
N LYS A 286 32.58 -9.27 13.67
CA LYS A 286 33.72 -10.18 13.45
C LYS A 286 33.39 -11.07 12.25
N ARG A 287 34.24 -11.07 11.21
CA ARG A 287 34.10 -11.96 10.04
C ARG A 287 33.96 -13.40 10.53
N SER A 288 32.75 -13.93 10.46
CA SER A 288 32.50 -15.37 10.46
C SER A 288 33.02 -15.94 9.13
N THR A 289 33.68 -17.08 9.23
CA THR A 289 34.25 -17.90 8.14
C THR A 289 33.24 -18.00 6.97
N PRO A 290 33.69 -17.91 5.70
CA PRO A 290 32.76 -17.84 4.57
C PRO A 290 31.89 -19.09 4.52
N VAL A 291 30.58 -18.87 4.34
CA VAL A 291 29.63 -19.93 4.01
C VAL A 291 29.99 -20.44 2.62
N GLU A 292 30.43 -21.70 2.57
CA GLU A 292 30.46 -22.48 1.34
C GLU A 292 29.03 -22.50 0.80
N MET A 293 28.82 -21.88 -0.37
CA MET A 293 27.53 -21.91 -1.03
C MET A 293 27.17 -23.38 -1.23
N GLU A 294 26.08 -23.86 -0.63
CA GLU A 294 25.53 -25.16 -0.99
C GLU A 294 25.07 -25.03 -2.44
N GLU A 295 25.97 -25.38 -3.36
CA GLU A 295 25.65 -25.54 -4.77
C GLU A 295 24.56 -26.61 -4.83
N LEU A 296 23.31 -26.17 -5.00
CA LEU A 296 22.23 -27.05 -5.44
C LEU A 296 22.78 -27.79 -6.66
N PRO A 297 23.01 -29.11 -6.59
CA PRO A 297 23.64 -29.81 -7.69
C PRO A 297 22.76 -29.59 -8.90
N LEU A 298 23.32 -28.93 -9.91
CA LEU A 298 22.71 -28.84 -11.22
C LEU A 298 22.42 -30.28 -11.61
N LYS A 299 21.14 -30.63 -11.76
CA LYS A 299 20.73 -31.96 -12.20
C LYS A 299 21.22 -32.11 -13.65
N THR A 300 22.46 -32.56 -13.80
CA THR A 300 22.98 -33.04 -15.08
C THR A 300 22.02 -34.13 -15.54
N PRO A 301 21.54 -34.11 -16.80
CA PRO A 301 20.70 -35.17 -17.30
C PRO A 301 21.49 -36.47 -17.16
N THR A 302 20.99 -37.38 -16.32
CA THR A 302 21.56 -38.72 -16.22
C THR A 302 21.42 -39.36 -17.59
N ALA A 303 22.55 -39.60 -18.26
CA ALA A 303 22.63 -40.38 -19.48
C ALA A 303 22.30 -41.84 -19.13
N THR A 304 21.01 -42.14 -18.98
CA THR A 304 20.51 -43.52 -18.87
C THR A 304 19.04 -43.55 -19.25
N GLU A 305 18.70 -43.01 -20.42
CA GLU A 305 17.40 -43.25 -21.09
C GLU A 305 17.45 -42.83 -22.57
N GLU A 306 18.54 -43.16 -23.28
CA GLU A 306 18.55 -43.18 -24.75
C GLU A 306 19.24 -44.46 -25.23
N SER A 307 18.55 -45.58 -25.04
CA SER A 307 18.83 -46.81 -25.78
C SER A 307 17.51 -47.50 -26.12
N GLU A 308 16.70 -46.86 -26.95
CA GLU A 308 15.69 -47.55 -27.74
C GLU A 308 15.43 -46.79 -29.06
N THR A 309 15.97 -47.37 -30.13
CA THR A 309 15.45 -47.38 -31.51
C THR A 309 15.46 -46.11 -32.39
N ASN A 310 16.38 -46.17 -33.37
CA ASN A 310 16.20 -45.88 -34.80
C ASN A 310 15.89 -44.46 -35.30
N GLY A 311 16.88 -43.89 -36.01
CA GLY A 311 16.62 -43.13 -37.23
C GLY A 311 17.56 -41.95 -37.50
N GLY A 312 18.53 -42.16 -38.39
CA GLY A 312 18.88 -41.14 -39.39
C GLY A 312 20.02 -40.16 -39.11
N THR A 313 21.08 -40.36 -39.90
CA THR A 313 21.96 -39.32 -40.48
C THR A 313 23.12 -38.80 -39.63
N THR A 314 24.28 -39.40 -39.92
CA THR A 314 25.62 -38.92 -39.61
C THR A 314 25.94 -37.59 -40.31
N ILE A 315 26.37 -36.58 -39.54
CA ILE A 315 27.13 -35.44 -40.05
C ILE A 315 28.42 -35.37 -39.22
N PRO A 316 29.62 -35.57 -39.81
CA PRO A 316 30.86 -35.44 -39.07
C PRO A 316 31.26 -33.97 -38.92
N MET A 317 31.59 -33.54 -37.70
CA MET A 317 32.37 -32.32 -37.46
C MET A 317 33.87 -32.64 -37.61
N PRO A 318 34.68 -31.75 -38.23
CA PRO A 318 36.10 -31.97 -38.40
C PRO A 318 36.90 -31.72 -37.11
N GLU A 319 37.86 -32.62 -36.89
CA GLU A 319 38.92 -32.53 -35.88
C GLU A 319 39.91 -31.38 -36.14
N ASN A 320 40.57 -31.00 -35.04
CA ASN A 320 41.86 -30.29 -34.93
C ASN A 320 41.81 -28.75 -34.92
N PHE A 321 42.14 -28.18 -33.76
CA PHE A 321 43.38 -27.40 -33.66
C PHE A 321 43.98 -27.52 -32.25
N LYS A 322 45.17 -28.11 -32.20
CA LYS A 322 46.08 -28.24 -31.05
C LYS A 322 46.68 -26.87 -30.68
N ASN A 323 46.98 -26.74 -29.38
CA ASN A 323 47.97 -25.89 -28.72
C ASN A 323 48.96 -25.10 -29.60
N SER A 324 49.15 -23.80 -29.29
CA SER A 324 50.47 -23.17 -29.11
C SER A 324 50.35 -21.74 -28.56
N ASN A 325 51.15 -21.46 -27.52
CA ASN A 325 51.60 -20.18 -26.95
C ASN A 325 50.68 -19.43 -25.98
#